data_AF-A0A0Q5YQB6-F1
#
_entry.id   AF-A0A0Q5YQB6-F1
#
_cell.length_a   1.000
_cell.length_b   1.000
_cell.length_c   1.000
_cell.angle_alpha   90.00
_cell.angle_beta   90.00
_cell.angle_gamma   90.00
#
_symmetry.space_group_name_H-M   'P 1'
#
loop_
_entity.id
_entity.type
_entity.pdbx_description
1 polymer ?
#
loop_
_entity_poly.entity_id
_entity_poly.type
_entity_poly.pdbx_seq_one_letter_code
_entity_poly.pdbx_strand_id
1 'polypeptide(L)'
;MASPIIIRLSGLPVGKGRPRFAKATGHAFTPGRTRSYESALRLAGQDVMGEAAPIDGPLAVSVVAVFPVPVSWPKKRRAAALSGDLWPTIMPDAAIC
;
A
#
# COMPACT_ATOMS: atom_id res chain seq x y z
N MET A 1 -11.79 25.10 -4.57
CA MET A 1 -10.73 24.24 -4.00
C MET A 1 -11.18 22.80 -4.18
N ALA A 2 -10.38 21.95 -4.81
CA ALA A 2 -10.75 20.55 -5.00
C ALA A 2 -10.77 19.84 -3.63
N SER A 3 -11.85 19.14 -3.31
CA SER A 3 -11.93 18.32 -2.10
C SER A 3 -10.94 17.15 -2.23
N PRO A 4 -10.22 16.79 -1.15
CA PRO A 4 -9.29 15.67 -1.21
C PRO A 4 -10.05 14.35 -1.36
N ILE A 5 -9.61 13.51 -2.31
CA ILE A 5 -10.10 12.13 -2.44
C ILE A 5 -9.33 11.25 -1.46
N ILE A 6 -10.04 10.63 -0.52
CA ILE A 6 -9.44 9.78 0.51
C ILE A 6 -9.85 8.34 0.26
N ILE A 7 -8.90 7.51 -0.17
CA ILE A 7 -9.09 6.09 -0.39
C ILE A 7 -8.54 5.33 0.83
N ARG A 8 -9.33 4.45 1.42
CA ARG A 8 -8.95 3.61 2.57
C ARG A 8 -9.05 2.15 2.19
N LEU A 9 -7.96 1.42 2.40
CA LEU A 9 -7.93 -0.03 2.22
C LEU A 9 -7.62 -0.69 3.56
N SER A 10 -8.56 -1.51 4.03
CA SER A 10 -8.37 -2.32 5.23
C SER A 10 -7.48 -3.53 4.91
N GLY A 11 -6.45 -3.75 5.73
CA GLY A 11 -5.56 -4.91 5.60
C GLY A 11 -4.11 -4.56 5.87
N LEU A 12 -3.25 -5.57 5.83
CA LEU A 12 -1.80 -5.36 5.90
C LEU A 12 -1.35 -4.64 4.62
N PRO A 13 -0.63 -3.50 4.73
CA PRO A 13 0.02 -2.90 3.58
C PRO A 13 0.96 -3.91 2.92
N VAL A 14 0.85 -4.05 1.60
CA VAL A 14 1.70 -4.96 0.81
C VAL A 14 2.46 -4.13 -0.21
N GLY A 15 3.78 -4.21 -0.15
CA GLY A 15 4.64 -3.62 -1.18
C GLY A 15 4.40 -4.26 -2.54
N LYS A 16 4.54 -3.47 -3.61
CA LYS A 16 4.40 -3.98 -4.98
C LYS A 16 5.52 -4.98 -5.28
N GLY A 17 5.16 -6.27 -5.38
CA GLY A 17 6.11 -7.31 -5.77
C GLY A 17 6.60 -7.13 -7.22
N ARG A 18 7.87 -7.46 -7.47
CA ARG A 18 8.46 -7.42 -8.83
C ARG A 18 7.72 -8.39 -9.78
N PRO A 19 7.56 -8.05 -11.07
CA PRO A 19 7.05 -8.98 -12.07
C PRO A 19 7.86 -10.28 -12.08
N ARG A 20 7.17 -11.42 -12.18
CA ARG A 20 7.80 -12.74 -12.33
C ARG A 20 7.65 -13.21 -13.77
N PHE A 21 8.59 -14.03 -14.24
CA PHE A 21 8.55 -14.55 -15.60
C PHE A 21 8.18 -16.02 -15.60
N ALA A 22 7.25 -16.41 -16.47
CA ALA A 22 6.89 -17.80 -16.68
C ALA A 22 8.05 -18.50 -17.40
N LYS A 23 8.59 -19.58 -16.80
CA LYS A 23 9.75 -20.29 -17.35
C LYS A 23 9.51 -20.89 -18.73
N ALA A 24 8.27 -21.32 -19.01
CA ALA A 24 7.92 -21.99 -20.26
C ALA A 24 7.68 -21.02 -21.43
N THR A 25 7.21 -19.80 -21.16
CA THR A 25 6.76 -18.86 -22.20
C THR A 25 7.48 -17.52 -22.19
N GLY A 26 8.29 -17.25 -21.17
CA GLY A 26 8.97 -15.96 -20.99
C GLY A 26 8.04 -14.80 -20.62
N HIS A 27 6.73 -15.02 -20.48
CA HIS A 27 5.79 -13.94 -20.19
C HIS A 27 5.95 -13.42 -18.75
N ALA A 28 6.02 -12.10 -18.61
CA ALA A 28 5.98 -11.42 -17.33
C ALA A 28 4.56 -11.42 -16.76
N PHE A 29 4.40 -11.82 -15.50
CA PHE A 29 3.15 -11.77 -14.77
C PHE A 29 3.35 -11.18 -13.38
N THR A 30 2.37 -10.40 -12.94
CA THR A 30 2.29 -9.90 -11.58
C THR A 30 1.91 -11.05 -10.62
N PRO A 31 2.65 -11.26 -9.52
CA PRO A 31 2.30 -12.27 -8.52
C PRO A 31 0.87 -12.11 -8.00
N GLY A 32 0.20 -13.24 -7.70
CA GLY A 32 -1.20 -13.24 -7.27
C GLY A 32 -1.49 -12.30 -6.10
N ARG A 33 -0.61 -12.26 -5.09
CA ARG A 33 -0.76 -11.38 -3.92
C ARG A 33 -0.76 -9.89 -4.28
N THR A 34 0.14 -9.45 -5.17
CA THR A 34 0.17 -8.06 -5.65
C THR A 34 -1.08 -7.75 -6.45
N ARG A 35 -1.49 -8.67 -7.34
CA ARG A 35 -2.70 -8.51 -8.16
C ARG A 35 -3.95 -8.36 -7.31
N SER A 36 -4.14 -9.22 -6.31
CA SER A 36 -5.30 -9.14 -5.40
C SER A 36 -5.33 -7.83 -4.64
N TYR A 37 -4.18 -7.34 -4.19
CA TYR A 37 -4.08 -6.05 -3.49
C TYR A 37 -4.41 -4.87 -4.41
N GLU A 38 -3.86 -4.84 -5.63
CA GLU A 38 -4.18 -3.81 -6.65
C GLU A 38 -5.67 -3.84 -7.03
N SER A 39 -6.27 -5.02 -7.16
CA SER A 39 -7.71 -5.16 -7.41
C SER A 39 -8.57 -4.61 -6.27
N ALA A 40 -8.21 -4.90 -5.02
CA ALA A 40 -8.93 -4.38 -3.86
C ALA A 40 -8.81 -2.86 -3.74
N LEU A 41 -7.63 -2.31 -4.01
CA LEU A 41 -7.40 -0.87 -4.04
C LEU A 41 -8.19 -0.19 -5.18
N ARG A 42 -8.28 -0.84 -6.34
CA ARG A 42 -9.12 -0.36 -7.46
C ARG A 42 -10.58 -0.27 -7.05
N LEU A 43 -11.12 -1.31 -6.42
CA LEU A 43 -12.52 -1.32 -5.94
C LEU A 43 -12.74 -0.19 -4.92
N ALA A 44 -11.88 -0.05 -3.93
CA ALA A 44 -11.98 1.03 -2.94
C ALA A 44 -11.89 2.43 -3.58
N GLY A 45 -11.07 2.60 -4.62
CA GLY A 45 -11.00 3.84 -5.38
C GLY A 45 -12.26 4.13 -6.18
N GLN A 46 -12.82 3.11 -6.83
CA GLN A 46 -14.08 3.21 -7.57
C GLN A 46 -15.25 3.55 -6.64
N ASP A 47 -15.31 2.96 -5.45
CA ASP A 47 -16.35 3.25 -4.45
C ASP A 47 -16.29 4.71 -3.98
N VAL A 48 -15.09 5.26 -3.79
CA VAL A 48 -14.91 6.65 -3.36
C VAL A 48 -15.16 7.65 -4.49
N MET A 49 -14.73 7.32 -5.71
CA MET A 49 -14.90 8.21 -6.87
C MET A 49 -16.31 8.16 -7.45
N GLY A 50 -17.03 7.03 -7.33
CA GLY A 50 -18.35 6.84 -7.92
C GLY A 50 -18.32 7.08 -9.44
N GLU A 51 -19.20 7.98 -9.90
CA GLU A 51 -19.27 8.40 -11.31
C GLU A 51 -18.33 9.56 -11.65
N ALA A 52 -17.51 10.03 -10.71
CA ALA A 52 -16.58 11.11 -10.97
C ALA A 52 -15.55 10.71 -12.04
N ALA A 53 -15.29 11.64 -12.95
CA ALA A 53 -14.26 11.46 -13.96
C ALA A 53 -12.87 11.33 -13.31
N PRO A 54 -11.91 10.63 -13.97
CA PRO A 54 -10.51 10.67 -13.59
C PRO A 54 -10.00 12.11 -13.46
N ILE A 55 -9.19 12.38 -12.44
CA ILE A 55 -8.64 13.72 -12.23
C ILE A 55 -7.54 13.97 -13.26
N ASP A 56 -7.60 15.13 -13.91
CA ASP A 56 -6.58 15.60 -14.86
C ASP A 56 -5.75 16.74 -14.26
N GLY A 57 -4.48 16.84 -14.68
CA GLY A 57 -3.52 17.83 -14.19
C GLY A 57 -2.65 17.38 -12.99
N PRO A 58 -1.84 18.31 -12.43
CA PRO A 58 -0.92 18.00 -11.34
C PRO A 58 -1.65 17.64 -10.04
N LEU A 59 -1.21 16.54 -9.41
CA LEU A 59 -1.78 16.05 -8.15
C LEU A 59 -0.73 15.98 -7.05
N ALA A 60 -1.11 16.39 -5.84
CA ALA A 60 -0.38 16.05 -4.64
C ALA A 60 -1.01 14.78 -4.04
N VAL A 61 -0.20 13.74 -3.84
CA VAL A 61 -0.64 12.46 -3.27
C VAL A 61 0.12 12.22 -1.97
N SER A 62 -0.62 11.92 -0.90
CA SER A 62 -0.07 11.46 0.38
C SER A 62 -0.53 10.03 0.62
N VAL A 63 0.42 9.14 0.91
CA VAL A 63 0.14 7.74 1.19
C VAL A 63 0.58 7.44 2.63
N VAL A 64 -0.34 6.91 3.43
CA VAL A 64 -0.07 6.49 4.80
C VAL A 64 -0.29 4.99 4.90
N ALA A 65 0.77 4.25 5.22
CA ALA A 65 0.74 2.82 5.46
C ALA A 65 0.96 2.52 6.95
N VAL A 66 -0.05 1.94 7.61
CA VAL A 66 0.02 1.57 9.03
C VAL A 66 0.21 0.07 9.16
N PHE A 67 1.22 -0.35 9.93
CA PHE A 67 1.55 -1.76 10.14
C PHE A 67 1.30 -2.16 11.59
N PRO A 68 0.81 -3.40 11.84
CA PRO A 68 0.67 -3.88 13.20
C PRO A 68 2.04 -4.13 13.83
N VAL A 69 2.17 -3.80 15.12
CA VAL A 69 3.37 -4.10 15.90
C VAL A 69 3.41 -5.60 16.20
N PRO A 70 4.47 -6.33 15.81
CA PRO A 70 4.54 -7.77 16.04
C PRO A 70 4.48 -8.12 17.52
N VAL A 71 3.62 -9.08 17.88
CA VAL A 71 3.41 -9.50 19.28
C VAL A 71 4.64 -10.19 19.87
N SER A 72 5.44 -10.83 19.02
CA SER A 72 6.69 -11.51 19.38
C SER A 72 7.83 -10.57 19.76
N TRP A 73 7.68 -9.26 19.53
CA TRP A 73 8.73 -8.30 19.88
C TRP A 73 8.82 -8.07 21.40
N PRO A 74 10.04 -7.89 21.94
CA PRO A 74 10.23 -7.51 23.34
C PRO A 74 9.47 -6.23 23.69
N LYS A 75 9.01 -6.12 24.95
CA LYS A 75 8.22 -4.96 25.44
C LYS A 75 8.85 -3.60 25.10
N LYS A 76 10.18 -3.47 25.26
CA LYS A 76 10.93 -2.24 24.94
C LYS A 76 10.79 -1.86 23.47
N ARG A 77 10.90 -2.83 22.56
CA ARG A 77 10.82 -2.60 21.11
C ARG A 77 9.39 -2.30 20.67
N ARG A 78 8.39 -2.93 21.32
CA ARG A 78 6.97 -2.61 21.10
C ARG A 78 6.63 -1.19 21.54
N ALA A 79 7.12 -0.77 22.71
CA ALA A 79 6.92 0.58 23.21
C ALA A 79 7.52 1.62 22.26
N ALA A 80 8.75 1.41 21.79
CA ALA A 80 9.40 2.28 20.80
C ALA A 80 8.64 2.39 19.46
N ALA A 81 8.02 1.29 19.00
CA ALA A 81 7.19 1.34 17.79
C ALA A 81 5.88 2.11 18.00
N LEU A 82 5.28 2.03 19.20
CA LEU A 82 4.05 2.75 19.54
C LEU A 82 4.28 4.23 19.82
N SER A 83 5.46 4.62 20.32
CA SER A 83 5.87 6.02 20.50
C SER A 83 6.31 6.70 19.21
N GLY A 84 6.50 5.95 18.12
CA GLY A 84 6.99 6.47 16.84
C GLY A 84 8.52 6.58 16.74
N ASP A 85 9.26 6.09 17.75
CA ASP A 85 10.73 6.04 17.72
C ASP A 85 11.27 4.96 16.78
N LEU A 86 10.47 3.91 16.52
CA LEU A 86 10.81 2.81 15.63
C LEU A 86 9.82 2.69 14.48
N TRP A 87 10.32 2.84 13.26
CA TRP A 87 9.53 2.80 12.03
C TRP A 87 9.54 1.40 11.40
N PRO A 88 8.46 1.00 10.69
CA PRO A 88 8.44 -0.24 9.92
C PRO A 88 9.56 -0.24 8.87
N THR A 89 10.34 -1.32 8.83
CA THR A 89 11.43 -1.54 7.84
C THR A 89 11.01 -2.50 6.73
N ILE A 90 9.70 -2.66 6.52
CA ILE A 90 9.14 -3.54 5.50
C ILE A 90 8.41 -2.70 4.47
N MET A 91 8.53 -3.08 3.20
CA MET A 91 7.83 -2.43 2.10
C MET A 91 6.31 -2.40 2.33
N PRO A 92 5.57 -1.32 2.03
CA PRO A 92 5.96 -0.04 1.42
C PRO A 92 6.48 0.99 2.44
N ASP A 93 7.74 0.88 2.83
CA ASP A 93 8.41 1.83 3.71
C ASP A 93 8.95 3.05 2.94
N ALA A 94 9.32 4.09 3.70
CA ALA A 94 9.80 5.40 3.22
C ALA A 94 11.11 5.37 2.43
N ALA A 95 11.69 4.19 2.14
CA ALA A 95 12.87 4.03 1.30
C ALA A 95 12.57 4.12 -0.20
N ILE A 96 11.29 4.26 -0.58
CA ILE A 96 10.86 4.56 -1.96
C ILE A 96 10.16 5.93 -1.96
N CYS A 97 10.95 6.97 -1.73
CA CYS A 97 10.67 8.34 -2.16
C CYS A 97 11.89 8.83 -2.96
#